data_AF-A0A1F3ZYL5-F1
#
_entry.id   AF-A0A1F3ZYL5-F1
#
_cell.length_a   1.000
_cell.length_b   1.000
_cell.length_c   1.000
_cell.angle_alpha   90.00
_cell.angle_beta   90.00
_cell.angle_gamma   90.00
#
_symmetry.space_group_name_H-M   'P 1'
#
loop_
_entity.id
_entity.type
_entity.pdbx_description
1 polymer ?
#
loop_
_entity_poly.entity_id
_entity_poly.type
_entity_poly.pdbx_seq_one_letter_code
_entity_poly.pdbx_strand_id
1 'polypeptide(L)'
;MERRHIEGTWQKGRAFPGDLDTTCGNWTRSGAGSAQVGHHDRQGLREDVAAKSWNHSHPSRGCSQDALRSSGGNGLFYCFAAK
;
A
#
# COMPACT_ATOMS: atom_id res chain seq x y z
N MET A 1 5.30 -15.64 0.76
CA MET A 1 5.64 -14.30 1.31
C MET A 1 5.01 -13.28 0.38
N GLU A 2 3.76 -12.94 0.63
CA GLU A 2 3.01 -12.08 -0.32
C GLU A 2 1.90 -11.36 0.44
N ARG A 3 2.30 -10.64 1.47
CA ARG A 3 1.38 -10.16 2.51
C ARG A 3 0.82 -8.78 2.21
N ARG A 4 1.43 -8.06 1.26
CA ARG A 4 1.11 -6.66 1.00
C ARG A 4 0.26 -6.47 -0.25
N HIS A 5 -0.67 -5.53 -0.15
CA HIS A 5 -1.50 -5.02 -1.23
C HIS A 5 -1.19 -3.52 -1.44
N ILE A 6 -1.63 -2.97 -2.55
CA ILE A 6 -1.57 -1.52 -2.76
C ILE A 6 -2.80 -0.85 -2.16
N GLU A 7 -2.59 0.34 -1.58
CA GLU A 7 -3.62 1.14 -0.95
C GLU A 7 -3.30 2.63 -1.12
N GLY A 8 -4.31 3.50 -1.11
CA GLY A 8 -4.14 4.95 -1.31
C GLY A 8 -4.60 5.78 -0.12
N THR A 9 -4.97 5.12 0.97
CA THR A 9 -5.63 5.75 2.10
C THR A 9 -4.79 5.68 3.37
N TRP A 10 -4.92 6.72 4.20
CA TRP A 10 -4.39 6.72 5.55
C TRP A 10 -5.26 5.83 6.45
N GLN A 11 -4.84 5.57 7.69
CA GLN A 11 -5.49 4.62 8.61
C GLN A 11 -7.01 4.80 8.84
N LYS A 12 -7.57 5.97 8.51
CA LYS A 12 -9.02 6.26 8.59
C LYS A 12 -9.78 5.99 7.28
N GLY A 13 -9.16 5.34 6.29
CA GLY A 13 -9.79 5.03 5.00
C GLY A 13 -10.08 6.26 4.14
N ARG A 14 -9.30 7.33 4.34
CA ARG A 14 -9.38 8.57 3.54
C ARG A 14 -8.08 8.76 2.77
N ALA A 15 -8.15 9.44 1.63
CA ALA A 15 -6.95 9.92 0.94
C ALA A 15 -6.05 10.70 1.91
N PHE A 16 -4.74 10.63 1.69
CA PHE A 16 -3.78 11.38 2.47
C PHE A 16 -4.01 12.89 2.33
N PRO A 17 -3.90 13.68 3.41
CA PRO A 17 -3.95 15.13 3.32
C PRO A 17 -2.67 15.70 2.72
N GLY A 18 -2.80 16.75 1.90
CA GLY A 18 -1.68 17.45 1.27
C GLY A 18 -1.25 16.85 -0.09
N ASP A 19 -0.12 17.33 -0.60
CA ASP A 19 0.33 17.05 -1.98
C ASP A 19 1.26 15.83 -2.09
N LEU A 20 1.40 15.03 -1.03
CA LEU A 20 2.23 13.83 -1.07
C LEU A 20 1.53 12.72 -1.88
N ASP A 21 2.12 12.37 -3.01
CA ASP A 21 1.67 11.25 -3.83
C ASP A 21 1.94 9.91 -3.12
N THR A 22 0.85 9.26 -2.71
CA THR A 22 0.84 7.95 -2.03
C THR A 22 0.12 6.90 -2.88
N THR A 23 -0.11 7.18 -4.15
CA THR A 23 -0.93 6.34 -5.05
C THR A 23 -0.19 6.01 -6.35
N CYS A 24 1.12 6.23 -6.43
CA CYS A 24 1.85 6.08 -7.69
C CYS A 24 1.24 6.92 -8.82
N GLY A 25 0.96 8.20 -8.53
CA GLY A 25 0.42 9.17 -9.46
C GLY A 25 -1.02 8.83 -9.85
N ASN A 26 -1.92 8.74 -8.87
CA ASN A 26 -3.30 8.29 -9.08
C ASN A 26 -3.38 6.97 -9.85
N TRP A 27 -2.50 6.03 -9.50
CA TRP A 27 -2.43 4.69 -10.08
C TRP A 27 -2.08 4.64 -11.57
N THR A 28 -1.40 5.67 -12.09
CA THR A 28 -1.01 5.75 -13.51
C THR A 28 0.48 5.49 -13.77
N ARG A 29 1.30 5.38 -12.73
CA ARG A 29 2.75 5.20 -12.85
C ARG A 29 3.17 3.77 -12.57
N SER A 30 4.20 3.31 -13.29
CA SER A 30 4.80 1.97 -13.13
C SER A 30 6.31 2.00 -12.93
N GLY A 31 6.85 3.15 -12.48
CA GLY A 31 8.29 3.38 -12.30
C GLY A 31 8.61 4.01 -10.94
N ALA A 32 9.24 5.19 -10.97
CA ALA A 32 9.56 5.95 -9.78
C ALA A 32 8.30 6.46 -9.05
N GLY A 33 8.39 6.53 -7.73
CA GLY A 33 7.30 6.92 -6.83
C GLY A 33 7.07 5.87 -5.75
N SER A 34 5.98 5.99 -5.02
CA SER A 34 5.56 5.00 -4.03
C SER A 34 4.05 5.00 -3.89
N ALA A 35 3.49 3.82 -3.62
CA ALA A 35 2.13 3.70 -3.13
C ALA A 35 2.16 3.40 -1.63
N GLN A 36 1.16 3.84 -0.88
CA GLN A 36 0.95 3.31 0.45
C GLN A 36 0.59 1.82 0.33
N VAL A 37 1.11 0.98 1.23
CA VAL A 37 0.75 -0.44 1.28
C VAL A 37 0.23 -0.82 2.65
N GLY A 38 -0.53 -1.91 2.70
CA GLY A 38 -0.96 -2.54 3.93
C GLY A 38 -0.87 -4.06 3.88
N HIS A 39 -1.00 -4.70 5.04
CA HIS A 39 -0.86 -6.14 5.20
C HIS A 39 -2.23 -6.80 5.24
N HIS A 40 -2.57 -7.61 4.23
CA HIS A 40 -3.87 -8.29 4.18
C HIS A 40 -4.06 -9.29 5.32
N ASP A 41 -2.97 -9.87 5.80
CA ASP A 41 -2.94 -10.83 6.92
C ASP A 41 -2.68 -10.18 8.28
N ARG A 42 -2.51 -8.85 8.30
CA ARG A 42 -2.22 -8.04 9.50
C ARG A 42 -0.97 -8.47 10.26
N GLN A 43 0.00 -9.08 9.58
CA GLN A 43 1.27 -9.50 10.18
C GLN A 43 2.45 -8.70 9.64
N GLY A 44 3.14 -7.99 10.54
CA GLY A 44 4.36 -7.24 10.24
C GLY A 44 5.57 -7.79 11.01
N LEU A 45 6.73 -7.15 10.82
CA LEU A 45 7.97 -7.49 11.54
C LEU A 45 8.00 -6.92 12.97
N ARG A 46 7.00 -6.10 13.32
CA ARG A 46 6.89 -5.40 14.59
C ARG A 46 5.44 -5.47 15.07
N GLU A 47 5.26 -5.16 16.35
CA GLU A 47 3.97 -5.26 17.03
C GLU A 47 3.15 -3.96 17.02
N ASP A 48 3.68 -2.88 16.45
CA ASP A 48 2.97 -1.60 16.37
C ASP A 48 1.81 -1.59 15.35
N VAL A 49 0.96 -0.58 15.49
CA VAL A 49 -0.26 -0.41 14.70
C VAL A 49 0.02 -0.38 13.20
N ALA A 50 1.10 0.28 12.75
CA ALA A 50 1.41 0.38 11.33
C ALA A 50 1.83 -0.98 10.77
N ALA A 51 2.69 -1.71 11.47
CA ALA A 51 3.15 -3.04 11.07
C ALA A 51 2.01 -4.07 10.93
N LYS A 52 0.93 -3.91 11.71
CA LYS A 52 -0.26 -4.78 11.65
C LYS A 52 -1.44 -4.18 10.87
N SER A 53 -1.24 -3.01 10.26
CA SER A 53 -2.31 -2.29 9.58
C SER A 53 -2.70 -2.98 8.28
N TRP A 54 -4.00 -3.00 8.00
CA TRP A 54 -4.52 -3.52 6.73
C TRP A 54 -4.36 -2.51 5.60
N ASN A 55 -4.46 -1.19 5.85
CA ASN A 55 -4.43 -0.14 4.80
C ASN A 55 -3.26 0.85 4.93
N HIS A 56 -2.56 0.87 6.05
CA HIS A 56 -1.61 1.94 6.36
C HIS A 56 -0.39 1.43 7.13
N SER A 57 0.51 0.73 6.43
CA SER A 57 1.74 0.17 7.00
C SER A 57 3.00 0.97 6.67
N HIS A 58 3.38 1.07 5.40
CA HIS A 58 4.52 1.87 4.94
C HIS A 58 4.43 2.15 3.42
N PRO A 59 5.23 3.06 2.86
CA PRO A 59 5.34 3.24 1.42
C PRO A 59 5.98 2.03 0.72
N SER A 60 5.58 1.74 -0.51
CA SER A 60 6.26 0.77 -1.37
C SER A 60 7.65 1.29 -1.79
N ARG A 61 8.51 0.37 -2.22
CA ARG A 61 9.85 0.66 -2.76
C ARG A 61 9.84 1.29 -4.16
N GLY A 62 8.66 1.44 -4.77
CA GLY A 62 8.48 1.83 -6.15
C GLY A 62 7.08 1.46 -6.66
N CYS A 63 6.76 1.93 -7.85
CA CYS A 63 5.48 1.68 -8.51
C CYS A 63 5.55 0.54 -9.55
N SER A 64 6.75 0.07 -9.87
CA SER A 64 6.92 -1.08 -10.76
C SER A 64 6.55 -2.39 -10.07
N GLN A 65 6.18 -3.39 -10.86
CA GLN A 65 5.85 -4.72 -10.34
C GLN A 65 7.00 -5.34 -9.53
N ASP A 66 8.24 -5.17 -9.97
CA ASP A 66 9.43 -5.63 -9.25
C ASP A 66 9.63 -4.91 -7.91
N ALA A 67 9.33 -3.62 -7.87
CA ALA A 67 9.41 -2.84 -6.64
C ALA A 67 8.31 -3.24 -5.65
N LEU A 68 7.11 -3.58 -6.13
CA LEU A 68 6.03 -4.12 -5.30
C LEU A 68 6.42 -5.48 -4.72
N ARG A 69 6.96 -6.40 -5.54
CA ARG A 69 7.54 -7.69 -5.08
C ARG A 69 8.62 -7.51 -4.03
N SER A 70 9.55 -6.60 -4.31
CA SER A 70 10.60 -6.25 -3.36
C SER A 70 10.00 -5.67 -2.08
N SER A 71 8.84 -5.02 -2.14
CA SER A 71 8.04 -4.59 -1.01
C SER A 71 7.18 -5.70 -0.42
N GLY A 72 7.53 -6.99 -0.54
CA GLY A 72 6.90 -8.08 0.23
C GLY A 72 5.45 -8.43 -0.16
N GLY A 73 4.97 -8.00 -1.33
CA GLY A 73 3.67 -8.37 -1.90
C GLY A 73 3.71 -8.33 -3.43
N ASN A 74 2.72 -8.85 -4.14
CA ASN A 74 2.70 -8.82 -5.61
C ASN A 74 1.91 -7.65 -6.20
N GLY A 75 1.60 -6.62 -5.40
CA GLY A 75 0.81 -5.49 -5.90
C GLY A 75 -0.67 -5.83 -6.09
N LEU A 76 -1.20 -6.75 -5.28
CA LEU A 76 -2.62 -7.08 -5.28
C LEU A 76 -3.46 -5.85 -4.94
N PHE A 77 -4.67 -5.77 -5.50
CA PHE A 77 -5.66 -4.75 -5.19
C PHE A 77 -6.99 -5.43 -4.80
N TYR A 78 -7.79 -4.73 -4.00
CA TYR A 78 -9.05 -5.25 -3.48
C TYR A 78 -10.22 -4.49 -4.09
N CYS A 79 -11.23 -5.22 -4.54
CA CYS A 79 -12.50 -4.69 -4.99
C CYS A 79 -13.55 -4.92 -3.91
N PHE A 80 -14.33 -3.90 -3.60
CA PHE A 80 -15.42 -3.97 -2.62
C PHE A 80 -16.75 -3.74 -3.33
N ALA A 81 -17.78 -4.46 -2.93
CA ALA A 81 -19.13 -4.22 -3.45
C ALA A 81 -19.58 -2.79 -3.07
N ALA A 82 -20.04 -2.04 -4.06
CA ALA A 82 -20.74 -0.78 -3.83
C ALA A 82 -22.19 -1.05 -3.40
N LYS A 83 -22.78 -0.12 -2.66
CA LYS A 83 -24.19 -0.18 -2.27
C LYS A 83 -25.12 0.00 -3.47
#